data_AF-A0A920DWV6-F1
#
_entry.id   AF-A0A920DWV6-F1
#
_cell.length_a   1.000
_cell.length_b   1.000
_cell.length_c   1.000
_cell.angle_alpha   90.00
_cell.angle_beta   90.00
_cell.angle_gamma   90.00
#
_symmetry.space_group_name_H-M   'P 1'
#
loop_
_entity.id
_entity.type
_entity.pdbx_description
1 polymer ?
#
loop_
_entity_poly.entity_id
_entity_poly.type
_entity_poly.pdbx_seq_one_letter_code
_entity_poly.pdbx_strand_id
1 'polypeptide(L)'
;MNIVYFMTYGYSIKSWHEAGHLSREMNYFNRFTSKSDTNYIFITYGNKSDYEYSDKFKNSKIIPIYEHLNFSKYKLINLIKSFYIPIILKRLLVEEDIQIIKQNQLLGSWIPIGLKLLLKNLLLLEQGMICIHLAKVLKMDYSKGYCIIF
;
A
#
# COMPACT_ATOMS: atom_id res chain seq x y z
N MET A 1 -15.79 -0.71 2.91
CA MET A 1 -14.61 -1.60 2.88
C MET A 1 -13.35 -0.77 2.68
N ASN A 2 -12.41 -0.81 3.61
CA ASN A 2 -11.14 -0.11 3.55
C ASN A 2 -10.04 -1.00 2.94
N ILE A 3 -9.48 -0.53 1.83
CA ILE A 3 -8.35 -1.17 1.15
C ILE A 3 -7.12 -0.29 1.32
N VAL A 4 -6.09 -0.81 1.98
CA VAL A 4 -4.77 -0.18 2.02
C VAL A 4 -4.03 -0.54 0.75
N TYR A 5 -3.80 0.44 -0.11
CA TYR A 5 -3.08 0.27 -1.36
C TYR A 5 -1.65 0.79 -1.22
N PHE A 6 -0.68 -0.10 -1.39
CA PHE A 6 0.74 0.25 -1.41
C PHE A 6 1.17 0.59 -2.83
N MET A 7 1.73 1.79 -2.99
CA MET A 7 2.52 2.11 -4.17
C MET A 7 3.80 1.26 -4.19
N THR A 8 4.46 1.23 -5.35
CA THR A 8 5.79 0.63 -5.46
C THR A 8 6.78 1.36 -4.57
N TYR A 9 7.67 0.62 -3.91
CA TYR A 9 8.71 1.23 -3.06
C TYR A 9 9.49 2.32 -3.79
N GLY A 10 9.51 3.52 -3.21
CA GLY A 10 10.14 4.71 -3.77
C GLY A 10 9.28 5.55 -4.71
N TYR A 11 8.05 5.13 -5.01
CA TYR A 11 7.09 5.88 -5.83
C TYR A 11 6.11 6.67 -4.96
N SER A 12 5.79 7.87 -5.44
CA SER A 12 4.82 8.80 -4.87
C SER A 12 3.72 9.13 -5.87
N ILE A 13 2.63 9.76 -5.44
CA ILE A 13 1.60 10.19 -6.40
C ILE A 13 2.16 11.28 -7.33
N LYS A 14 3.05 12.14 -6.82
CA LYS A 14 3.83 13.05 -7.64
C LYS A 14 4.59 12.33 -8.77
N SER A 15 5.23 11.20 -8.48
CA SER A 15 5.94 10.42 -9.51
C SER A 15 4.99 9.87 -10.60
N TRP A 16 3.76 9.49 -10.25
CA TRP A 16 2.73 9.12 -11.24
C TRP A 16 2.30 10.32 -12.08
N HIS A 17 2.25 11.52 -11.49
CA HIS A 17 1.95 12.74 -12.23
C HIS A 17 3.05 13.06 -13.24
N GLU A 18 4.30 13.08 -12.80
CA GLU A 18 5.47 13.36 -13.62
C GLU A 18 5.65 12.33 -14.75
N ALA A 19 5.32 11.07 -14.50
CA ALA A 19 5.34 10.00 -15.51
C ALA A 19 4.13 10.01 -16.46
N GLY A 20 3.15 10.90 -16.28
CA GLY A 20 1.94 10.95 -17.10
C GLY A 20 0.95 9.80 -16.87
N HIS A 21 1.07 9.07 -15.76
CA HIS A 21 0.20 7.94 -15.41
C HIS A 21 -0.97 8.31 -14.50
N LEU A 22 -0.91 9.48 -13.84
CA LEU A 22 -1.88 9.89 -12.82
C LEU A 22 -3.33 9.82 -13.31
N SER A 23 -3.63 10.30 -14.52
CA SER A 23 -5.01 10.32 -15.05
C SER A 23 -5.58 8.92 -15.23
N ARG A 24 -4.78 7.98 -15.72
CA ARG A 24 -5.16 6.57 -15.90
C ARG A 24 -5.43 5.89 -14.55
N GLU A 25 -4.53 6.07 -13.58
CA GLU A 25 -4.67 5.48 -12.24
C GLU A 25 -5.87 6.09 -11.50
N MET A 26 -6.02 7.42 -11.53
CA MET A 26 -7.17 8.13 -10.95
C MET A 26 -8.50 7.60 -11.50
N ASN A 27 -8.61 7.46 -12.83
CA ASN A 27 -9.81 6.93 -13.46
C ASN A 27 -10.11 5.49 -13.04
N TYR A 28 -9.07 4.66 -12.85
CA TYR A 28 -9.24 3.31 -12.35
C TYR A 28 -9.84 3.33 -10.93
N PHE A 29 -9.18 3.96 -9.96
CA PHE A 29 -9.65 3.96 -8.56
C PHE A 29 -11.01 4.64 -8.40
N ASN A 30 -11.24 5.78 -9.05
CA ASN A 30 -12.51 6.50 -8.95
C ASN A 30 -13.70 5.69 -9.50
N ARG A 31 -13.48 4.83 -10.50
CA ARG A 31 -14.54 3.95 -11.01
C ARG A 31 -14.93 2.89 -9.98
N PHE A 32 -13.99 2.37 -9.20
CA PHE A 32 -14.30 1.40 -8.15
C PHE A 32 -14.98 2.04 -6.95
N THR A 33 -14.49 3.20 -6.48
CA THR A 33 -15.09 3.91 -5.35
C THR A 33 -16.46 4.51 -5.70
N SER A 34 -16.72 4.84 -6.97
CA SER A 34 -18.06 5.31 -7.38
C SER A 34 -19.13 4.22 -7.41
N LYS A 35 -18.74 2.94 -7.46
CA LYS A 35 -19.64 1.79 -7.64
C LYS A 35 -19.83 0.97 -6.37
N SER A 36 -19.10 1.28 -5.31
CA SER A 36 -19.08 0.51 -4.08
C SER A 36 -18.72 1.42 -2.91
N ASP A 37 -19.10 1.03 -1.69
CA ASP A 37 -18.68 1.72 -0.48
C ASP A 37 -17.23 1.35 -0.09
N THR A 38 -16.33 1.41 -1.07
CA THR A 38 -14.90 1.11 -0.92
C THR A 38 -14.14 2.39 -0.69
N ASN A 39 -13.34 2.41 0.39
CA ASN A 39 -12.41 3.48 0.72
C ASN A 39 -10.99 3.00 0.43
N TYR A 40 -10.20 3.79 -0.29
CA TYR A 40 -8.78 3.49 -0.49
C TYR A 40 -7.91 4.31 0.46
N ILE A 41 -6.95 3.65 1.10
CA ILE A 41 -5.89 4.30 1.86
C ILE A 41 -4.59 4.08 1.10
N PHE A 42 -4.12 5.11 0.38
CA PHE A 42 -2.90 5.07 -0.41
C PHE A 42 -1.68 5.27 0.47
N ILE A 43 -0.80 4.26 0.53
CA ILE A 43 0.51 4.38 1.16
C ILE A 43 1.52 4.73 0.07
N THR A 44 2.06 5.94 0.15
CA THR A 44 2.98 6.48 -0.85
C THR A 44 4.38 6.66 -0.26
N TYR A 45 5.41 6.60 -1.09
CA TYR A 45 6.78 6.95 -0.70
C TYR A 45 7.09 8.39 -1.10
N GLY A 46 6.12 9.29 -0.90
CA GLY A 46 6.26 10.72 -1.08
C GLY A 46 6.34 11.48 0.23
N ASN A 47 6.29 12.80 0.13
CA ASN A 47 6.22 13.74 1.25
C ASN A 47 4.88 14.50 1.20
N LYS A 48 4.75 15.59 1.96
CA LYS A 48 3.53 16.40 2.02
C LYS A 48 2.99 16.89 0.67
N SER A 49 3.82 16.99 -0.38
CA SER A 49 3.35 17.35 -1.73
C SER A 49 2.35 16.34 -2.31
N ASP A 50 2.33 15.09 -1.83
CA ASP A 50 1.35 14.11 -2.30
C ASP A 50 -0.09 14.47 -1.89
N TYR A 51 -0.28 15.31 -0.87
CA TYR A 51 -1.60 15.79 -0.49
C TYR A 51 -2.26 16.68 -1.53
N GLU A 52 -1.49 17.31 -2.43
CA GLU A 52 -2.00 18.10 -3.56
C GLU A 52 -2.87 17.26 -4.51
N TYR A 53 -2.78 15.94 -4.42
CA TYR A 53 -3.55 15.01 -5.24
C TYR A 53 -4.73 14.37 -4.50
N SER A 54 -4.98 14.70 -3.23
CA SER A 54 -6.06 14.10 -2.43
C SER A 54 -7.43 14.25 -3.10
N ASP A 55 -7.74 15.45 -3.60
CA ASP A 55 -9.03 15.75 -4.23
C ASP A 55 -9.25 15.02 -5.56
N LYS A 56 -8.19 14.44 -6.13
CA LYS A 56 -8.27 13.68 -7.38
C LYS A 56 -8.81 12.26 -7.15
N PHE A 57 -8.64 11.70 -5.95
CA PHE A 57 -9.06 10.35 -5.62
C PHE A 57 -10.31 10.38 -4.73
N LYS A 58 -11.45 9.99 -5.31
CA LYS A 58 -12.74 9.94 -4.61
C LYS A 58 -12.71 8.89 -3.50
N ASN A 59 -13.20 9.28 -2.32
CA ASN A 59 -13.37 8.40 -1.17
C ASN A 59 -12.06 7.70 -0.79
N SER A 60 -11.02 8.51 -0.59
CA SER A 60 -9.69 8.00 -0.32
C SER A 60 -8.90 8.88 0.65
N LYS A 61 -7.90 8.25 1.27
CA LYS A 61 -6.93 8.86 2.17
C LYS A 61 -5.54 8.60 1.61
N ILE A 62 -4.66 9.59 1.68
CA ILE A 62 -3.26 9.46 1.26
C ILE A 62 -2.39 9.53 2.52
N ILE A 63 -1.44 8.61 2.65
CA ILE A 63 -0.44 8.58 3.73
C ILE A 63 0.95 8.59 3.10
N PRO A 64 1.60 9.76 3.01
CA PRO A 64 2.98 9.87 2.54
C PRO A 64 3.95 9.44 3.63
N ILE A 65 4.69 8.34 3.39
CA ILE A 65 5.61 7.78 4.39
C ILE A 65 6.70 8.77 4.79
N TYR A 66 7.21 9.60 3.87
CA TYR A 66 8.30 10.53 4.17
C TYR A 66 7.84 11.81 4.88
N GLU A 67 6.56 11.91 5.25
CA GLU A 67 6.12 12.85 6.28
C GLU A 67 6.35 12.32 7.70
N HIS A 68 6.25 11.00 7.88
CA HIS A 68 6.39 10.33 9.17
C HIS A 68 7.78 9.73 9.40
N LEU A 69 8.63 9.75 8.37
CA LEU A 69 9.97 9.18 8.37
C LEU A 69 10.92 10.08 7.56
N ASN A 70 12.01 10.53 8.19
CA ASN A 70 13.00 11.36 7.48
C ASN A 70 13.65 10.61 6.33
N PHE A 71 13.46 11.12 5.11
CA PHE A 71 14.13 10.65 3.91
C PHE A 71 15.63 10.92 3.99
N SER A 72 16.46 9.92 3.64
CA SER A 72 17.90 10.05 3.54
C SER A 72 18.34 10.14 2.08
N LYS A 73 19.46 10.80 1.82
CA LYS A 73 20.14 10.76 0.52
C LYS A 73 20.61 9.33 0.15
N TYR A 74 20.88 8.49 1.15
CA TYR A 74 21.43 7.16 0.95
C TYR A 74 20.33 6.10 0.83
N LYS A 75 20.27 5.41 -0.31
CA LYS A 75 19.28 4.36 -0.60
C LYS A 75 19.29 3.23 0.43
N LEU A 76 20.48 2.81 0.88
CA LEU A 76 20.62 1.75 1.88
C LEU A 76 20.00 2.16 3.23
N ILE A 77 20.19 3.42 3.65
CA ILE A 77 19.58 3.93 4.89
C ILE A 77 18.06 3.94 4.76
N ASN A 78 17.52 4.37 3.61
CA ASN A 78 16.07 4.33 3.38
C ASN A 78 15.52 2.90 3.34
N LEU A 79 16.29 1.95 2.81
CA LEU A 79 15.92 0.53 2.82
C LEU A 79 15.87 -0.03 4.23
N ILE A 80 16.88 0.23 5.07
CA ILE A 80 16.89 -0.20 6.48
C ILE A 80 15.72 0.43 7.23
N LYS A 81 15.50 1.75 7.04
CA LYS A 81 14.36 2.45 7.65
C LYS A 81 13.02 1.88 7.19
N SER A 82 12.94 1.30 5.99
CA SER A 82 11.69 0.77 5.46
C SER A 82 11.12 -0.39 6.26
N PHE A 83 11.97 -1.14 6.98
CA PHE A 83 11.52 -2.19 7.89
C PHE A 83 10.78 -1.66 9.13
N TYR A 84 10.93 -0.37 9.45
CA TYR A 84 10.17 0.30 10.52
C TYR A 84 8.82 0.86 10.03
N ILE A 85 8.62 1.00 8.73
CA ILE A 85 7.36 1.52 8.14
C ILE A 85 6.13 0.74 8.63
N PRO A 86 6.11 -0.60 8.67
CA PRO A 86 4.94 -1.35 9.16
C PRO A 86 4.49 -0.95 10.57
N ILE A 87 5.44 -0.64 11.47
CA ILE A 87 5.15 -0.24 12.85
C ILE A 87 4.53 1.16 12.87
N ILE A 88 5.06 2.08 12.05
CA ILE A 88 4.49 3.43 11.88
C ILE A 88 3.06 3.32 11.33
N LEU A 89 2.86 2.54 10.27
CA LEU A 89 1.55 2.33 9.64
C LEU A 89 0.55 1.71 10.60
N LYS A 90 0.95 0.71 11.41
CA LYS A 90 0.08 0.12 12.43
C LYS A 90 -0.52 1.19 13.36
N ARG A 91 0.29 2.20 13.74
CA ARG A 91 -0.16 3.30 14.59
C ARG A 91 -1.09 4.26 13.86
N LEU A 92 -0.77 4.60 12.60
CA LEU A 92 -1.57 5.52 11.78
C LEU A 92 -2.92 4.93 11.36
N LEU A 93 -3.01 3.61 11.33
CA LEU A 93 -4.17 2.85 10.86
C LEU A 93 -4.93 2.16 11.98
N VAL A 94 -4.65 2.50 13.26
CA VAL A 94 -5.23 1.80 14.41
C VAL A 94 -6.76 1.96 14.52
N GLU A 95 -7.29 3.08 14.02
CA GLU A 95 -8.73 3.38 14.01
C GLU A 95 -9.42 2.91 12.74
N GLU A 96 -8.66 2.41 11.76
CA GLU A 96 -9.18 2.00 10.45
C GLU A 96 -9.53 0.52 10.48
N ASP A 97 -10.79 0.16 10.19
CA ASP A 97 -11.18 -1.24 9.98
C ASP A 97 -10.73 -1.71 8.59
N ILE A 98 -9.47 -2.15 8.49
CA ILE A 98 -8.86 -2.57 7.22
C ILE A 98 -9.20 -4.03 6.93
N GLN A 99 -9.81 -4.30 5.78
CA GLN A 99 -10.09 -5.67 5.33
C GLN A 99 -9.08 -6.19 4.31
N ILE A 100 -8.45 -5.30 3.53
CA ILE A 100 -7.52 -5.69 2.45
C ILE A 100 -6.27 -4.83 2.44
N ILE A 101 -5.09 -5.46 2.34
CA ILE A 101 -3.87 -4.83 1.85
C ILE A 101 -3.62 -5.27 0.42
N LYS A 102 -3.36 -4.30 -0.47
CA LYS A 102 -3.09 -4.54 -1.88
C LYS A 102 -1.78 -3.90 -2.31
N GLN A 103 -0.97 -4.64 -3.06
CA GLN A 103 0.19 -4.10 -3.77
C GLN A 103 0.28 -4.73 -5.17
N ASN A 104 0.45 -3.92 -6.21
CA ASN A 104 0.49 -4.43 -7.59
C ASN A 104 1.90 -4.86 -8.04
N GLN A 105 2.97 -4.25 -7.51
CA GLN A 105 4.35 -4.56 -7.91
C GLN A 105 5.11 -5.22 -6.76
N LEU A 106 6.07 -6.09 -7.07
CA LEU A 106 6.82 -6.83 -6.05
C LEU A 106 7.72 -5.94 -5.17
N LEU A 107 8.31 -4.90 -5.76
CA LEU A 107 9.28 -4.06 -5.07
C LEU A 107 8.63 -3.32 -3.90
N GLY A 108 9.04 -3.67 -2.67
CA GLY A 108 8.48 -3.13 -1.44
C GLY A 108 7.58 -4.08 -0.66
N SER A 109 7.31 -5.28 -1.16
CA SER A 109 6.34 -6.24 -0.57
C SER A 109 6.64 -6.62 0.89
N TRP A 110 7.89 -6.48 1.35
CA TRP A 110 8.21 -6.71 2.77
C TRP A 110 7.44 -5.76 3.72
N ILE A 111 7.01 -4.59 3.24
CA ILE A 111 6.27 -3.60 4.02
C ILE A 111 4.80 -4.03 4.24
N PRO A 112 3.98 -4.30 3.20
CA PRO A 112 2.62 -4.79 3.42
C PRO A 112 2.59 -6.16 4.11
N ILE A 113 3.57 -7.05 3.85
CA ILE A 113 3.71 -8.31 4.58
C ILE A 113 3.93 -8.02 6.07
N GLY A 114 4.86 -7.13 6.40
CA GLY A 114 5.10 -6.70 7.77
C GLY A 114 3.85 -6.10 8.43
N LEU A 115 3.12 -5.26 7.71
CA LEU A 115 1.89 -4.64 8.22
C LEU A 115 0.80 -5.69 8.48
N LYS A 116 0.62 -6.63 7.55
CA LYS A 116 -0.33 -7.75 7.69
C LYS A 116 -0.06 -8.58 8.94
N LEU A 117 1.21 -8.92 9.18
CA LEU A 117 1.62 -9.67 10.37
C LEU A 117 1.28 -8.91 11.67
N LEU A 118 1.33 -7.58 11.64
CA LEU A 118 1.02 -6.71 12.78
C LEU A 118 -0.48 -6.51 13.02
N LEU A 119 -1.32 -6.49 11.96
CA LEU A 119 -2.76 -6.22 12.04
C LEU A 119 -3.61 -7.49 12.27
N LYS A 120 -3.12 -8.67 11.88
CA LYS A 120 -3.83 -9.98 11.93
C LYS A 120 -5.14 -9.98 11.11
N ASN A 121 -5.56 -11.17 10.65
CA ASN A 121 -6.85 -11.40 9.95
C ASN A 121 -7.11 -10.58 8.66
N LEU A 122 -6.05 -10.09 8.04
CA LEU A 122 -6.10 -9.19 6.90
C LEU A 122 -5.80 -9.92 5.59
N LEU A 123 -6.61 -9.69 4.55
CA LEU A 123 -6.37 -10.25 3.22
C LEU A 123 -5.24 -9.49 2.52
N LEU A 124 -4.25 -10.21 2.00
CA LEU A 124 -3.17 -9.62 1.20
C LEU A 124 -3.38 -9.96 -0.28
N LEU A 125 -3.42 -8.94 -1.14
CA LEU A 125 -3.56 -9.10 -2.59
C LEU A 125 -2.28 -8.60 -3.28
N GLU A 126 -1.61 -9.51 -3.98
CA GLU A 126 -0.45 -9.21 -4.81
C GLU A 126 -0.62 -9.78 -6.21
N GLN A 127 -0.08 -9.08 -7.22
CA GLN A 127 0.11 -9.67 -8.55
C GLN A 127 1.44 -10.45 -8.57
N GLY A 128 1.39 -11.79 -8.59
CA GLY A 128 2.53 -12.62 -9.01
C GLY A 128 2.82 -13.91 -8.23
N MET A 129 3.86 -14.62 -8.71
CA MET A 129 4.35 -15.93 -8.25
C MET A 129 4.83 -15.98 -6.78
N ILE A 130 5.20 -14.85 -6.18
CA ILE A 130 5.83 -14.83 -4.85
C ILE A 130 4.85 -15.12 -3.72
N CYS A 131 3.58 -14.72 -3.83
CA CYS A 131 2.57 -15.07 -2.84
C CYS A 131 2.40 -16.60 -2.72
N ILE A 132 2.46 -17.32 -3.85
CA ILE A 132 2.42 -18.79 -3.89
C ILE A 132 3.64 -19.38 -3.18
N HIS A 133 4.82 -18.84 -3.45
CA HIS A 133 6.05 -19.31 -2.83
C HIS A 133 6.08 -19.03 -1.32
N LEU A 134 5.69 -17.83 -0.89
CA LEU A 134 5.66 -17.43 0.52
C LEU A 134 4.62 -18.23 1.30
N ALA A 135 3.42 -18.46 0.74
CA ALA A 135 2.39 -19.28 1.36
C ALA A 135 2.86 -20.74 1.54
N LYS A 136 3.61 -21.29 0.57
CA LYS A 136 4.26 -22.61 0.70
C LYS A 136 5.31 -22.62 1.82
N VAL A 137 6.20 -21.62 1.87
CA VAL A 137 7.28 -21.54 2.85
C VAL A 137 6.74 -21.33 4.27
N LEU A 138 5.72 -20.49 4.43
CA LEU A 138 5.10 -20.16 5.71
C LEU A 138 3.98 -21.12 6.14
N LYS A 139 3.72 -22.19 5.35
CA LYS A 139 2.62 -23.15 5.57
C LYS A 139 1.26 -22.46 5.81
N MET A 140 1.00 -21.37 5.09
CA MET A 140 -0.26 -20.65 5.23
C MET A 140 -1.37 -21.41 4.50
N ASP A 141 -2.50 -21.60 5.18
CA ASP A 141 -3.65 -22.32 4.64
C ASP A 141 -4.36 -21.50 3.55
N TYR A 142 -4.39 -22.02 2.33
CA TYR A 142 -5.00 -21.35 1.17
C TYR A 142 -6.51 -21.21 1.30
N SER A 143 -7.17 -22.08 2.06
CA SER A 143 -8.63 -22.10 2.24
C SER A 143 -9.18 -20.93 3.05
N LYS A 144 -8.30 -20.21 3.76
CA LYS A 144 -8.67 -19.13 4.68
C LYS A 144 -8.53 -17.72 4.07
N GLY A 145 -8.40 -17.62 2.74
CA GLY A 145 -8.39 -16.35 2.03
C GLY A 145 -7.20 -15.45 2.38
N TYR A 146 -6.01 -16.03 2.62
CA TYR A 146 -4.86 -15.23 3.08
C TYR A 146 -4.01 -14.62 1.96
N CYS A 147 -4.05 -15.14 0.73
CA CYS A 147 -3.54 -14.44 -0.44
C CYS A 147 -4.37 -14.82 -1.67
N ILE A 148 -4.92 -13.83 -2.38
CA ILE A 148 -5.65 -14.04 -3.63
C ILE A 148 -4.90 -13.31 -4.75
N ILE A 149 -4.60 -14.06 -5.81
CA ILE A 149 -3.94 -13.59 -7.01
C ILE A 149 -5.04 -13.38 -8.05
N PHE A 150 -5.18 -12.15 -8.55
CA PHE A 150 -6.02 -11.82 -9.71
C PHE A 150 -5.15 -11.35 -10.86
#